data_AF-A0A6B3PBV9-F1
#
_entry.id   AF-A0A6B3PBV9-F1
#
_cell.length_a   1.000
_cell.length_b   1.000
_cell.length_c   1.000
_cell.angle_alpha   90.00
_cell.angle_beta   90.00
_cell.angle_gamma   90.00
#
_symmetry.space_group_name_H-M   'P 1'
#
loop_
_entity.id
_entity.type
_entity.pdbx_description
1 polymer ?
#
loop_
_entity_poly.entity_id
_entity_poly.type
_entity_poly.pdbx_seq_one_letter_code
_entity_poly.pdbx_strand_id
1 'polypeptide(L)'
;MTVIWLMAIRSLAPTRSASNMLVFCYVLQLCSNYALRRSDKLTSILRVVCLYVLLLMGAFLLPTLLCGVTEILTTPNYLVSLPQFLLQWPFFAFYNYTIAAKLILIPTYTLELQVSWLFILLVLLELMWSGITLLIVEQILVGGVKWLRRPFVFTGVSNISQKQIGLLGLLLLAFLGVLYQRVSDGLLVLVMSKGILVLQMLGLFLFLPIGIIVVTVRSSWFQNLESPREQGRGKKEEGRRDKI
;
A
#
# COMPACT_ATOMS: atom_id res chain seq x y z
N MET A 1 1.93 7.98 -28.23
CA MET A 1 2.05 9.10 -27.27
C MET A 1 2.21 10.46 -27.93
N THR A 2 3.21 10.64 -28.79
CA THR A 2 3.49 11.91 -29.50
C THR A 2 2.28 12.47 -30.26
N VAL A 3 1.55 11.61 -30.97
CA VAL A 3 0.31 11.97 -31.69
C VAL A 3 -0.78 12.49 -30.74
N ILE A 4 -1.01 11.80 -29.61
CA ILE A 4 -2.02 12.19 -28.60
C ILE A 4 -1.65 13.53 -27.97
N TRP A 5 -0.36 13.73 -27.67
CA TRP A 5 0.14 14.99 -27.14
C TRP A 5 -0.02 16.15 -28.14
N LEU A 6 0.29 15.91 -29.41
CA LEU A 6 0.15 16.91 -30.48
C LEU A 6 -1.31 17.26 -30.77
N MET A 7 -2.21 16.27 -30.69
CA MET A 7 -3.66 16.49 -30.75
C MET A 7 -4.17 17.33 -29.56
N ALA A 8 -3.62 17.13 -28.36
CA ALA A 8 -3.97 17.93 -27.18
C ALA A 8 -3.51 19.38 -27.31
N ILE A 9 -2.28 19.63 -27.78
CA ILE A 9 -1.74 20.98 -27.99
C ILE A 9 -2.54 21.73 -29.06
N ARG A 10 -2.95 21.04 -30.13
CA ARG A 10 -3.75 21.64 -31.21
C ARG A 10 -5.24 21.78 -30.87
N SER A 11 -5.64 21.54 -29.61
CA SER A 11 -7.03 21.60 -29.15
C SER A 11 -7.99 20.68 -29.93
N LEU A 12 -7.46 19.62 -30.57
CA LEU A 12 -8.25 18.65 -31.32
C LEU A 12 -8.92 17.60 -30.42
N ALA A 13 -8.47 17.49 -29.16
CA ALA A 13 -9.04 16.59 -28.16
C ALA A 13 -9.15 17.31 -26.79
N PRO A 14 -10.17 16.99 -25.97
CA PRO A 14 -10.27 17.52 -24.61
C PRO A 14 -9.02 17.17 -23.80
N THR A 15 -8.39 18.17 -23.16
CA THR A 15 -7.12 18.03 -22.43
C THR A 15 -7.17 16.94 -21.35
N ARG A 16 -8.30 16.83 -20.64
CA ARG A 16 -8.53 15.79 -19.62
C ARG A 16 -8.50 14.37 -20.20
N SER A 17 -9.09 14.18 -21.39
CA SER A 17 -9.09 12.89 -22.10
C SER A 17 -7.70 12.55 -22.60
N ALA A 18 -7.02 13.50 -23.24
CA ALA A 18 -5.67 13.32 -23.73
C ALA A 18 -4.67 12.99 -22.60
N SER A 19 -4.80 13.64 -21.44
CA SER A 19 -4.01 13.33 -20.25
C SER A 19 -4.23 11.89 -19.76
N ASN A 20 -5.49 11.44 -19.67
CA ASN A 20 -5.80 10.05 -19.30
C ASN A 20 -5.23 9.05 -20.30
N MET A 21 -5.36 9.33 -21.61
CA MET A 21 -4.82 8.49 -22.67
C MET A 21 -3.29 8.42 -22.64
N LEU A 22 -2.60 9.53 -22.34
CA LEU A 22 -1.14 9.54 -22.19
C LEU A 22 -0.68 8.70 -21.00
N VAL A 23 -1.32 8.85 -19.83
CA VAL A 23 -1.02 8.00 -18.66
C VAL A 23 -1.29 6.53 -18.97
N PHE A 24 -2.41 6.23 -19.64
CA PHE A 24 -2.75 4.86 -20.03
C PHE A 24 -1.69 4.27 -20.98
N CYS A 25 -1.29 5.01 -22.01
CA CYS A 25 -0.23 4.57 -22.92
C CYS A 25 1.09 4.34 -22.17
N TYR A 26 1.38 5.16 -21.15
CA TYR A 26 2.61 5.05 -20.36
C TYR A 26 2.61 3.80 -19.51
N VAL A 27 1.52 3.55 -18.80
CA VAL A 27 1.33 2.32 -18.02
C VAL A 27 1.40 1.10 -18.94
N LEU A 28 0.76 1.14 -20.11
CA LEU A 28 0.80 0.04 -21.07
C LEU A 28 2.22 -0.22 -21.58
N GLN A 29 2.98 0.84 -21.87
CA GLN A 29 4.39 0.73 -22.25
C GLN A 29 5.23 0.10 -21.13
N LEU A 30 5.07 0.58 -19.89
CA LEU A 30 5.74 0.00 -18.72
C LEU A 30 5.44 -1.49 -18.57
N CYS A 31 4.15 -1.86 -18.57
CA CYS A 31 3.72 -3.24 -18.42
C CYS A 31 4.26 -4.12 -19.56
N SER A 32 4.22 -3.63 -20.80
CA SER A 32 4.70 -4.38 -21.97
C SER A 32 6.22 -4.60 -21.90
N ASN A 33 6.99 -3.55 -21.59
CA ASN A 33 8.44 -3.63 -21.46
C ASN A 33 8.86 -4.56 -20.32
N TYR A 34 8.16 -4.49 -19.18
CA TYR A 34 8.41 -5.38 -18.06
C TYR A 34 8.07 -6.84 -18.40
N ALA A 35 6.94 -7.08 -19.07
CA ALA A 35 6.53 -8.40 -19.51
C ALA A 35 7.51 -9.02 -20.50
N LEU A 36 8.02 -8.24 -21.47
CA LEU A 36 9.05 -8.68 -22.41
C LEU A 36 10.35 -9.06 -21.71
N ARG A 37 10.73 -8.30 -20.67
CA ARG A 37 11.98 -8.54 -19.93
C ARG A 37 11.90 -9.73 -18.95
N ARG A 38 10.70 -10.07 -18.47
CA ARG A 38 10.47 -11.13 -17.46
C ARG A 38 9.33 -12.10 -17.83
N SER A 39 9.27 -12.50 -19.09
CA SER A 39 8.24 -13.44 -19.60
C SER A 39 8.09 -14.69 -18.74
N ASP A 40 9.21 -15.29 -18.35
CA ASP A 40 9.26 -16.59 -17.68
C ASP A 40 8.74 -16.55 -16.24
N LYS A 41 8.68 -15.36 -15.63
CA LYS A 41 8.30 -15.16 -14.22
C LYS A 41 7.00 -14.38 -14.06
N LEU A 42 6.38 -13.92 -15.15
CA LEU A 42 5.24 -13.02 -15.12
C LEU A 42 4.05 -13.61 -14.36
N THR A 43 3.75 -14.90 -14.57
CA THR A 43 2.65 -15.60 -13.89
C THR A 43 2.88 -15.69 -12.38
N SER A 44 4.11 -16.01 -11.96
CA SER A 44 4.50 -16.02 -10.55
C SER A 44 4.39 -14.63 -9.92
N ILE A 45 4.85 -13.58 -10.61
CA ILE A 45 4.75 -12.20 -10.12
C ILE A 45 3.29 -11.77 -9.97
N LEU A 46 2.46 -12.04 -10.98
CA LEU A 46 1.03 -11.68 -10.96
C LEU A 46 0.28 -12.41 -9.83
N ARG A 47 0.61 -13.68 -9.58
CA ARG A 47 0.08 -14.44 -8.45
C ARG A 47 0.46 -13.80 -7.12
N VAL A 48 1.72 -13.41 -6.93
CA VAL A 48 2.18 -12.75 -5.70
C VAL A 48 1.45 -11.41 -5.52
N VAL A 49 1.37 -10.59 -6.57
CA VAL A 49 0.64 -9.31 -6.52
C VAL A 49 -0.82 -9.53 -6.12
N CYS A 50 -1.51 -10.49 -6.74
CA CYS A 50 -2.89 -10.83 -6.41
C CYS A 50 -3.04 -11.24 -4.94
N LEU A 51 -2.12 -12.06 -4.45
CA LEU A 51 -2.12 -12.55 -3.07
C LEU A 51 -1.92 -11.41 -2.05
N TYR A 52 -1.04 -10.44 -2.36
CA TYR A 52 -0.87 -9.23 -1.54
C TYR A 52 -2.07 -8.28 -1.59
N VAL A 53 -2.73 -8.14 -2.75
CA VAL A 53 -3.97 -7.37 -2.88
C VAL A 53 -5.10 -7.98 -2.06
N LEU A 54 -5.24 -9.31 -2.09
CA LEU A 54 -6.21 -10.04 -1.27
C LEU A 54 -5.92 -9.91 0.22
N LEU A 55 -4.64 -9.95 0.62
CA LEU A 55 -4.25 -9.70 2.01
C LEU A 55 -4.64 -8.29 2.45
N LEU A 56 -4.33 -7.29 1.63
CA LEU A 56 -4.66 -5.89 1.93
C LEU A 56 -6.19 -5.75 2.09
N MET A 57 -6.95 -6.30 1.16
CA MET A 57 -8.42 -6.34 1.22
C MET A 57 -8.94 -6.97 2.51
N GLY A 58 -8.43 -8.16 2.87
CA GLY A 58 -8.83 -8.83 4.12
C GLY A 58 -8.46 -8.04 5.38
N ALA A 59 -7.29 -7.38 5.37
CA ALA A 59 -6.80 -6.60 6.51
C ALA A 59 -7.66 -5.36 6.78
N PHE A 60 -8.21 -4.72 5.75
CA PHE A 60 -9.11 -3.58 5.90
C PHE A 60 -10.58 -3.98 6.08
N LEU A 61 -10.99 -5.12 5.52
CA LEU A 61 -12.33 -5.69 5.70
C LEU A 61 -12.67 -5.90 7.18
N LEU A 62 -11.76 -6.51 7.94
CA LEU A 62 -12.00 -6.89 9.32
C LEU A 62 -12.36 -5.68 10.22
N PRO A 63 -11.60 -4.57 10.24
CA PRO A 63 -11.99 -3.40 11.01
C PRO A 63 -13.26 -2.72 10.49
N THR A 64 -13.50 -2.69 9.18
CA THR A 64 -14.77 -2.17 8.64
C THR A 64 -15.96 -2.96 9.15
N LEU A 65 -15.89 -4.29 9.15
CA LEU A 65 -16.93 -5.15 9.70
C LEU A 65 -17.11 -4.92 11.20
N LEU A 66 -16.01 -4.82 11.96
CA LEU A 66 -16.05 -4.58 13.42
C LEU A 66 -16.70 -3.24 13.78
N CYS A 67 -16.39 -2.18 13.03
CA CYS A 67 -17.02 -0.87 13.22
C CYS A 67 -18.51 -0.88 12.83
N GLY A 68 -18.88 -1.67 11.82
CA GLY A 68 -20.25 -1.75 11.29
C GLY A 68 -21.13 -2.82 11.95
N VAL A 69 -20.69 -3.57 12.96
CA VAL A 69 -21.47 -4.70 13.53
C VAL A 69 -22.86 -4.24 14.01
N THR A 70 -22.94 -3.09 14.69
CA THR A 70 -24.19 -2.53 15.20
C THR A 70 -25.15 -2.13 14.07
N GLU A 71 -24.62 -1.54 13.00
CA GLU A 71 -25.37 -1.16 11.79
C GLU A 71 -25.79 -2.39 10.96
N ILE A 72 -24.95 -3.43 10.91
CA ILE A 72 -25.25 -4.71 10.26
C ILE A 72 -26.40 -5.44 10.99
N LEU A 73 -26.36 -5.45 12.32
CA LEU A 73 -27.40 -6.09 13.14
C LEU A 73 -28.75 -5.35 13.06
N THR A 74 -28.72 -4.03 12.91
CA THR A 74 -29.93 -3.21 12.80
C THR A 74 -30.47 -3.13 11.37
N THR A 75 -29.60 -3.22 10.37
CA THR A 75 -29.97 -3.17 8.95
C THR A 75 -29.24 -4.26 8.15
N PRO A 76 -29.78 -5.50 8.09
CA PRO A 76 -29.09 -6.63 7.45
C PRO A 76 -28.88 -6.41 5.94
N ASN A 77 -29.68 -5.55 5.30
CA ASN A 77 -29.50 -5.15 3.90
C ASN A 77 -28.14 -4.48 3.64
N TYR A 78 -27.47 -3.93 4.66
CA TYR A 78 -26.14 -3.33 4.53
C TYR A 78 -25.06 -4.37 4.17
N LEU A 79 -25.26 -5.64 4.51
CA LEU A 79 -24.38 -6.74 4.12
C LEU A 79 -24.38 -6.99 2.61
N VAL A 80 -25.48 -6.66 1.92
CA VAL A 80 -25.58 -6.82 0.46
C VAL A 80 -24.71 -5.78 -0.25
N SER A 81 -24.56 -4.58 0.31
CA SER A 81 -23.67 -3.52 -0.20
C SER A 81 -22.21 -3.68 0.20
N LEU A 82 -21.89 -4.55 1.17
CA LEU A 82 -20.56 -4.70 1.72
C LEU A 82 -19.54 -5.27 0.70
N PRO A 83 -19.86 -6.29 -0.12
CA PRO A 83 -18.99 -6.70 -1.23
C PRO A 83 -18.69 -5.57 -2.21
N GLN A 84 -19.68 -4.73 -2.50
CA GLN A 84 -19.52 -3.59 -3.39
C GLN A 84 -18.59 -2.53 -2.78
N PHE A 85 -18.77 -2.20 -1.50
CA PHE A 85 -17.88 -1.29 -0.78
C PHE A 85 -16.43 -1.80 -0.75
N LEU A 86 -16.23 -3.08 -0.46
CA LEU A 86 -14.91 -3.67 -0.41
C LEU A 86 -14.24 -3.69 -1.76
N LEU A 87 -14.97 -4.08 -2.82
CA LEU A 87 -14.45 -4.02 -4.18
C LEU A 87 -14.10 -2.59 -4.55
N GLN A 88 -14.95 -1.62 -4.21
CA GLN A 88 -14.71 -0.21 -4.49
C GLN A 88 -13.50 0.36 -3.76
N TRP A 89 -13.12 -0.16 -2.59
CA TRP A 89 -12.09 0.46 -1.78
C TRP A 89 -10.68 0.40 -2.38
N PRO A 90 -10.16 -0.74 -2.89
CA PRO A 90 -8.93 -0.77 -3.69
C PRO A 90 -9.04 0.06 -4.94
N PHE A 91 -10.19 0.05 -5.63
CA PHE A 91 -10.37 0.89 -6.81
C PHE A 91 -10.32 2.37 -6.45
N PHE A 92 -10.86 2.77 -5.31
CA PHE A 92 -10.84 4.13 -4.78
C PHE A 92 -9.42 4.52 -4.34
N ALA A 93 -8.72 3.68 -3.59
CA ALA A 93 -7.34 3.91 -3.21
C ALA A 93 -6.45 4.03 -4.47
N PHE A 94 -6.56 3.07 -5.38
CA PHE A 94 -5.85 3.07 -6.66
C PHE A 94 -6.19 4.33 -7.47
N TYR A 95 -7.47 4.71 -7.54
CA TYR A 95 -7.93 5.91 -8.24
C TYR A 95 -7.34 7.18 -7.64
N ASN A 96 -7.35 7.35 -6.32
CA ASN A 96 -6.80 8.52 -5.65
C ASN A 96 -5.28 8.61 -5.80
N TYR A 97 -4.56 7.50 -5.64
CA TYR A 97 -3.12 7.47 -5.90
C TYR A 97 -2.80 7.72 -7.38
N THR A 98 -3.60 7.18 -8.29
CA THR A 98 -3.45 7.41 -9.74
C THR A 98 -3.72 8.87 -10.09
N ILE A 99 -4.71 9.51 -9.46
CA ILE A 99 -4.95 10.96 -9.61
C ILE A 99 -3.77 11.75 -9.08
N ALA A 100 -3.28 11.45 -7.88
CA ALA A 100 -2.14 12.14 -7.30
C ALA A 100 -0.90 12.02 -8.20
N ALA A 101 -0.57 10.80 -8.63
CA ALA A 101 0.52 10.53 -9.57
C ALA A 101 0.29 11.25 -10.91
N LYS A 102 -0.92 11.23 -11.44
CA LYS A 102 -1.29 11.93 -12.67
C LYS A 102 -1.07 13.44 -12.53
N LEU A 103 -1.50 14.06 -11.43
CA LEU A 103 -1.34 15.49 -11.21
C LEU A 103 0.14 15.90 -11.14
N ILE A 104 1.00 15.03 -10.61
CA ILE A 104 2.45 15.24 -10.55
C ILE A 104 3.10 15.08 -11.94
N LEU A 105 2.68 14.08 -12.72
CA LEU A 105 3.27 13.76 -14.02
C LEU A 105 2.74 14.63 -15.17
N ILE A 106 1.44 14.93 -15.15
CA ILE A 106 0.73 15.65 -16.21
C ILE A 106 -0.27 16.62 -15.54
N PRO A 107 0.22 17.75 -15.01
CA PRO A 107 -0.65 18.80 -14.51
C PRO A 107 -1.57 19.33 -15.62
N THR A 108 -2.87 19.34 -15.34
CA THR A 108 -3.89 19.94 -16.20
C THR A 108 -4.38 21.22 -15.54
N TYR A 109 -3.95 22.37 -16.03
CA TYR A 109 -4.57 23.66 -15.69
C TYR A 109 -5.72 23.92 -16.65
N THR A 110 -6.63 24.83 -16.29
CA THR A 110 -7.98 25.04 -16.85
C THR A 110 -8.15 24.79 -18.36
N LEU A 111 -7.15 25.07 -19.21
CA LEU A 111 -7.20 24.75 -20.65
C LEU A 111 -5.92 24.13 -21.24
N GLU A 112 -4.84 23.97 -20.48
CA GLU A 112 -3.55 23.54 -21.03
C GLU A 112 -3.04 22.24 -20.40
N LEU A 113 -2.54 21.36 -21.26
CA LEU A 113 -1.86 20.14 -20.88
C LEU A 113 -0.36 20.42 -20.74
N GLN A 114 0.13 20.57 -19.52
CA GLN A 114 1.57 20.73 -19.27
C GLN A 114 2.19 19.36 -18.95
N VAL A 115 3.17 18.95 -19.76
CA VAL A 115 3.91 17.72 -19.51
C VAL A 115 5.00 18.02 -18.49
N SER A 116 5.00 17.32 -17.36
CA SER A 116 6.06 17.46 -16.37
C SER A 116 7.40 17.00 -16.95
N TRP A 117 8.48 17.71 -16.61
CA TRP A 117 9.85 17.26 -16.91
C TRP A 117 10.10 15.83 -16.39
N LEU A 118 9.46 15.47 -15.27
CA LEU A 118 9.52 14.13 -14.67
C LEU A 118 8.93 13.07 -15.61
N PHE A 119 7.81 13.37 -16.28
CA PHE A 119 7.19 12.46 -17.24
C PHE A 119 8.09 12.23 -18.45
N ILE A 120 8.69 13.30 -19.00
CA ILE A 120 9.62 13.20 -20.13
C ILE A 120 10.83 12.34 -19.73
N LEU A 121 11.42 12.63 -18.57
CA LEU A 121 12.55 11.86 -18.04
C LEU A 121 12.21 10.38 -17.89
N LEU A 122 11.05 10.06 -17.32
CA LEU A 122 10.58 8.68 -17.15
C LEU A 122 10.37 7.97 -18.49
N VAL A 123 9.73 8.63 -19.46
CA VAL A 123 9.55 8.06 -20.81
C VAL A 123 10.89 7.83 -21.50
N LEU A 124 11.83 8.78 -21.40
CA LEU A 124 13.17 8.64 -21.96
C LEU A 124 13.96 7.53 -21.29
N LEU A 125 13.93 7.44 -19.96
CA LEU A 125 14.58 6.37 -19.20
C LEU A 125 14.03 5.00 -19.62
N GLU A 126 12.71 4.89 -19.73
CA GLU A 126 12.04 3.66 -20.12
C GLU A 126 12.27 3.29 -21.59
N LEU A 127 12.52 4.29 -22.46
CA LEU A 127 12.89 4.09 -23.86
C LEU A 127 14.36 3.63 -24.00
N MET A 128 15.28 4.27 -23.29
CA MET A 128 16.69 3.90 -23.28
C MET A 128 16.91 2.53 -22.64
N TRP A 129 16.22 2.27 -21.53
CA TRP A 129 16.35 1.06 -20.75
C TRP A 129 14.98 0.46 -20.39
N SER A 130 14.48 -0.39 -21.27
CA SER A 130 13.17 -1.05 -21.11
C SER A 130 13.03 -1.83 -19.79
N GLY A 131 11.94 -1.56 -19.09
CA GLY A 131 11.50 -2.25 -17.88
C GLY A 131 12.24 -1.86 -16.61
N ILE A 132 13.15 -0.86 -16.64
CA ILE A 132 13.89 -0.47 -15.43
C ILE A 132 12.97 0.13 -14.38
N THR A 133 11.99 0.94 -14.78
CA THR A 133 11.12 1.65 -13.83
C THR A 133 10.37 0.66 -12.94
N LEU A 134 9.69 -0.33 -13.54
CA LEU A 134 8.98 -1.37 -12.80
C LEU A 134 9.93 -2.31 -12.05
N LEU A 135 11.14 -2.53 -12.54
CA LEU A 135 12.15 -3.35 -11.85
C LEU A 135 12.68 -2.67 -10.58
N ILE A 136 12.89 -1.36 -10.61
CA ILE A 136 13.25 -0.57 -9.41
C ILE A 136 12.09 -0.64 -8.40
N VAL A 137 10.85 -0.45 -8.86
CA VAL A 137 9.66 -0.57 -8.00
C VAL A 137 9.56 -1.97 -7.40
N GLU A 138 9.76 -3.03 -8.19
CA GLU A 138 9.82 -4.42 -7.71
C GLU A 138 10.89 -4.57 -6.62
N GLN A 139 12.12 -4.07 -6.85
CA GLN A 139 13.20 -4.16 -5.87
C GLN A 139 12.88 -3.42 -4.57
N ILE A 140 12.28 -2.23 -4.65
CA ILE A 140 11.86 -1.46 -3.48
C ILE A 140 10.78 -2.24 -2.72
N LEU A 141 9.78 -2.78 -3.41
CA LEU A 141 8.70 -3.57 -2.81
C LEU A 141 9.23 -4.84 -2.13
N VAL A 142 10.08 -5.61 -2.82
CA VAL A 142 10.72 -6.81 -2.26
C VAL A 142 11.61 -6.45 -1.07
N GLY A 143 12.34 -5.34 -1.16
CA GLY A 143 13.14 -4.81 -0.06
C GLY A 143 12.28 -4.44 1.15
N GLY A 144 11.15 -3.76 0.92
CA GLY A 144 10.18 -3.40 1.95
C GLY A 144 9.55 -4.62 2.62
N VAL A 145 9.16 -5.62 1.85
CA VAL A 145 8.64 -6.90 2.38
C VAL A 145 9.71 -7.61 3.22
N LYS A 146 10.96 -7.70 2.72
CA LYS A 146 12.08 -8.29 3.46
C LYS A 146 12.33 -7.55 4.77
N TRP A 147 12.26 -6.22 4.75
CA TRP A 147 12.39 -5.40 5.95
C TRP A 147 11.25 -5.68 6.95
N LEU A 148 10.00 -5.76 6.48
CA LEU A 148 8.83 -6.08 7.31
C LEU A 148 8.93 -7.47 7.97
N ARG A 149 9.55 -8.43 7.27
CA ARG A 149 9.78 -9.80 7.77
C ARG A 149 10.87 -9.89 8.83
N ARG A 150 11.78 -8.93 8.92
CA ARG A 150 12.82 -8.98 9.96
C ARG A 150 12.15 -8.90 11.34
N PRO A 151 12.51 -9.79 12.28
CA PRO A 151 12.01 -9.68 13.64
C PRO A 151 12.38 -8.28 14.17
N PHE A 152 11.42 -7.62 14.83
CA PHE A 152 11.71 -6.38 15.55
C PHE A 152 12.56 -6.75 16.77
N VAL A 153 13.86 -6.90 16.55
CA VAL A 153 14.81 -7.02 17.63
C VAL A 153 14.95 -5.62 18.18
N PHE A 154 14.20 -5.31 19.23
CA PHE A 154 14.47 -4.15 20.08
C PHE A 154 15.77 -4.40 20.86
N THR A 155 16.89 -4.50 20.15
CA THR A 155 18.23 -4.43 20.72
C THR A 155 18.46 -2.99 21.14
N GLY A 156 18.04 -2.66 22.36
CA GLY A 156 18.21 -1.30 22.87
C GLY A 156 17.30 -0.90 24.03
N VAL A 157 16.94 -1.80 24.94
CA VAL A 157 16.63 -1.38 26.32
C VAL A 157 17.87 -1.63 27.16
N SER A 158 18.94 -0.92 26.81
CA SER A 158 20.16 -0.85 27.59
C SER A 158 19.89 0.00 28.83
N ASN A 159 20.15 -0.57 30.01
CA ASN A 159 20.12 0.02 31.35
C ASN A 159 19.52 1.43 31.45
N ILE A 160 18.22 1.50 31.72
CA ILE A 160 17.53 2.73 32.04
C ILE A 160 18.23 3.36 33.26
N SER A 161 18.87 4.50 33.05
CA SER A 161 19.57 5.23 34.10
C SER A 161 18.57 5.68 35.18
N GLN A 162 18.89 5.52 36.47
CA GLN A 162 18.03 5.96 37.57
C GLN A 162 17.63 7.45 37.47
N LYS A 163 18.47 8.28 36.82
CA LYS A 163 18.14 9.69 36.54
C LYS A 163 17.03 9.83 35.50
N GLN A 164 16.99 8.95 34.49
CA GLN A 164 15.91 8.90 33.51
C GLN A 164 14.61 8.38 34.14
N ILE A 165 14.68 7.44 35.08
CA ILE A 165 13.52 6.98 35.86
C ILE A 165 12.98 8.12 36.73
N GLY A 166 13.86 8.88 37.40
CA GLY A 166 13.47 10.03 38.21
C GLY A 166 12.85 11.15 37.36
N LEU A 167 13.43 11.45 36.20
CA LEU A 167 12.90 12.46 35.28
C LEU A 167 11.58 12.01 34.66
N LEU A 168 11.44 10.71 34.33
CA LEU A 168 10.19 10.11 33.89
C LEU A 168 9.13 10.16 35.00
N GLY A 169 9.49 9.88 36.25
CA GLY A 169 8.59 9.96 37.39
C GLY A 169 8.10 11.38 37.66
N LEU A 170 8.99 12.38 37.56
CA LEU A 170 8.64 13.78 37.67
C LEU A 170 7.74 14.24 36.50
N LEU A 171 8.04 13.79 35.29
CA LEU A 171 7.21 14.05 34.11
C LEU A 171 5.81 13.41 34.27
N LEU A 172 5.75 12.21 34.84
CA LEU A 172 4.50 11.50 35.11
C LEU A 172 3.67 12.24 36.17
N LEU A 173 4.29 12.74 37.23
CA LEU A 173 3.65 13.56 38.26
C LEU A 173 3.15 14.90 37.71
N ALA A 174 3.95 15.58 36.89
CA ALA A 174 3.54 16.81 36.22
C ALA A 174 2.36 16.55 35.26
N PHE A 175 2.40 15.43 34.52
CA PHE A 175 1.31 15.01 33.65
C PHE A 175 0.02 14.68 34.43
N LEU A 176 0.13 13.98 35.56
CA LEU A 176 -0.98 13.73 36.48
C LEU A 176 -1.56 15.02 37.06
N GLY A 177 -0.73 16.00 37.41
CA GLY A 177 -1.16 17.32 37.88
C GLY A 177 -1.94 18.09 36.81
N VAL A 178 -1.45 18.10 35.57
CA VAL A 178 -2.15 18.69 34.42
C VAL A 178 -3.46 17.96 34.12
N LEU A 179 -3.47 16.62 34.18
CA LEU A 179 -4.69 15.83 34.01
C LEU A 179 -5.72 16.17 35.08
N TYR A 180 -5.33 16.22 36.36
CA TYR A 180 -6.22 16.56 37.47
C TYR A 180 -6.83 17.96 37.32
N GLN A 181 -6.02 18.95 36.94
CA GLN A 181 -6.49 20.31 36.69
C GLN A 181 -7.47 20.37 35.49
N ARG A 182 -7.24 19.59 34.43
CA ARG A 182 -8.16 19.53 33.29
C ARG A 182 -9.43 18.73 33.58
N VAL A 183 -9.40 17.80 34.52
CA VAL A 183 -10.60 17.11 35.05
C VAL A 183 -11.45 18.09 35.83
N SER A 184 -10.86 18.89 36.72
CA SER A 184 -11.62 19.89 37.48
C SER A 184 -12.25 20.95 36.60
N ASP A 185 -11.65 21.26 35.44
CA ASP A 185 -12.19 22.21 34.45
C ASP A 185 -13.30 21.62 33.56
N GLY A 186 -13.66 20.34 33.70
CA GLY A 186 -14.68 19.67 32.87
C GLY A 186 -14.29 19.44 31.40
N LEU A 187 -13.15 19.99 30.95
CA LEU A 187 -12.62 19.86 29.59
C LEU A 187 -12.10 18.45 29.30
N LEU A 188 -11.70 17.69 30.33
CA LEU A 188 -11.19 16.34 30.14
C LEU A 188 -12.25 15.38 29.58
N VAL A 189 -13.55 15.56 29.90
CA VAL A 189 -14.62 14.66 29.42
C VAL A 189 -14.86 14.82 27.91
N LEU A 190 -14.79 16.04 27.39
CA LEU A 190 -14.93 16.32 25.96
C LEU A 190 -13.70 15.87 25.15
N VAL A 191 -12.50 16.04 25.72
CA VAL A 191 -11.23 15.60 25.10
C VAL A 191 -11.05 14.08 25.21
N MET A 192 -11.47 13.44 26.31
CA MET A 192 -11.45 11.98 26.45
C MET A 192 -12.45 11.31 25.54
N SER A 193 -13.69 11.81 25.42
CA SER A 193 -14.67 11.21 24.51
C SER A 193 -14.25 11.30 23.04
N LYS A 194 -13.72 12.46 22.60
CA LYS A 194 -13.18 12.60 21.24
C LYS A 194 -11.82 11.93 21.07
N GLY A 195 -10.96 11.96 22.08
CA GLY A 195 -9.62 11.37 22.06
C GLY A 195 -9.65 9.85 22.08
N ILE A 196 -10.53 9.24 22.87
CA ILE A 196 -10.78 7.79 22.87
C ILE A 196 -11.35 7.38 21.51
N LEU A 197 -12.28 8.13 20.94
CA LEU A 197 -12.81 7.85 19.61
C LEU A 197 -11.71 7.95 18.54
N VAL A 198 -10.85 8.96 18.58
CA VAL A 198 -9.70 9.09 17.67
C VAL A 198 -8.70 7.95 17.87
N LEU A 199 -8.39 7.57 19.11
CA LEU A 199 -7.49 6.46 19.43
C LEU A 199 -8.07 5.12 18.98
N GLN A 200 -9.38 4.94 19.13
CA GLN A 200 -10.12 3.77 18.67
C GLN A 200 -10.11 3.71 17.13
N MET A 201 -10.36 4.83 16.45
CA MET A 201 -10.31 4.92 14.99
C MET A 201 -8.88 4.68 14.46
N LEU A 202 -7.84 5.22 15.11
CA LEU A 202 -6.45 4.93 14.78
C LEU A 202 -6.11 3.45 15.04
N GLY A 203 -6.56 2.89 16.16
CA GLY A 203 -6.43 1.47 16.48
C GLY A 203 -7.02 0.58 15.39
N LEU A 204 -8.28 0.82 15.04
CA LEU A 204 -9.04 0.01 14.10
C LEU A 204 -8.64 0.22 12.64
N PHE A 205 -8.41 1.46 12.19
CA PHE A 205 -8.16 1.74 10.76
C PHE A 205 -6.67 1.82 10.39
N LEU A 206 -5.77 1.97 11.37
CA LEU A 206 -4.33 2.03 11.12
C LEU A 206 -3.62 0.82 11.71
N PHE A 207 -3.67 0.63 13.03
CA PHE A 207 -2.85 -0.38 13.71
C PHE A 207 -3.31 -1.82 13.43
N LEU A 208 -4.62 -2.06 13.37
CA LEU A 208 -5.18 -3.40 13.17
C LEU A 208 -4.89 -3.95 11.75
N PRO A 209 -5.11 -3.21 10.65
CA PRO A 209 -4.69 -3.63 9.31
C PRO A 209 -3.18 -3.88 9.22
N ILE A 210 -2.37 -2.97 9.78
CA ILE A 210 -0.91 -3.12 9.81
C ILE A 210 -0.52 -4.39 10.57
N GLY A 211 -1.13 -4.64 11.72
CA GLY A 211 -0.90 -5.85 12.52
C GLY A 211 -1.21 -7.13 11.75
N ILE A 212 -2.37 -7.18 11.09
CA ILE A 212 -2.78 -8.32 10.25
C ILE A 212 -1.77 -8.53 9.12
N ILE A 213 -1.37 -7.46 8.41
CA ILE A 213 -0.40 -7.55 7.32
C ILE A 213 0.94 -8.08 7.85
N VAL A 214 1.46 -7.52 8.94
CA VAL A 214 2.74 -7.94 9.53
C VAL A 214 2.71 -9.40 9.97
N VAL A 215 1.66 -9.81 10.70
CA VAL A 215 1.52 -11.20 11.19
C VAL A 215 1.40 -12.16 10.01
N THR A 216 0.58 -11.82 9.00
CA THR A 216 0.33 -12.69 7.85
C THR A 216 1.57 -12.82 6.98
N VAL A 217 2.26 -11.72 6.67
CA VAL A 217 3.51 -11.73 5.87
C VAL A 217 4.64 -12.47 6.59
N ARG A 218 4.64 -12.49 7.93
CA ARG A 218 5.59 -13.27 8.74
C ARG A 218 5.22 -14.74 8.87
N SER A 219 3.97 -15.11 8.63
CA SER A 219 3.55 -16.51 8.74
C SER A 219 4.26 -17.40 7.71
N SER A 220 4.65 -18.61 8.12
CA SER A 220 5.28 -19.60 7.24
C SER A 220 4.34 -20.07 6.14
N TRP A 221 3.03 -20.13 6.42
CA TRP A 221 2.00 -20.47 5.43
C TRP A 221 1.97 -19.49 4.26
N PHE A 222 1.99 -18.19 4.53
CA PHE A 222 2.00 -17.16 3.48
C PHE A 222 3.30 -17.17 2.68
N GLN A 223 4.44 -17.39 3.34
CA GLN A 223 5.74 -17.53 2.67
C GLN A 223 5.79 -18.74 1.74
N ASN A 224 5.14 -19.84 2.12
CA ASN A 224 5.02 -21.03 1.28
C ASN A 224 4.12 -20.83 0.06
N LEU A 225 3.14 -19.91 0.14
CA LEU A 225 2.29 -19.55 -1.01
C LEU A 225 2.98 -18.59 -1.98
N GLU A 226 3.88 -17.74 -1.48
CA GLU A 226 4.68 -16.82 -2.27
C GLU A 226 5.82 -17.52 -3.01
N SER A 227 6.48 -18.49 -2.36
CA SER A 227 7.47 -19.33 -3.01
C SER A 227 6.75 -20.27 -3.98
N PRO A 228 6.92 -20.11 -5.31
CA PRO A 228 6.45 -21.12 -6.22
C PRO A 228 7.26 -22.35 -5.85
N ARG A 229 6.62 -23.39 -5.33
CA ARG A 229 7.23 -24.71 -5.24
C ARG A 229 7.94 -24.92 -6.57
N GLU A 230 9.25 -25.11 -6.52
CA GLU A 230 10.01 -25.71 -7.62
C GLU A 230 9.49 -27.14 -7.80
N GLN A 231 8.22 -27.29 -8.18
CA GLN A 231 7.52 -28.54 -8.42
C GLN A 231 7.99 -29.20 -9.74
N GLY A 232 9.14 -28.75 -10.25
CA GLY A 232 9.89 -29.35 -11.36
C GLY A 232 11.30 -29.83 -10.97
N ARG A 233 11.82 -29.58 -9.76
CA ARG A 233 13.13 -30.15 -9.36
C ARG A 233 13.09 -31.61 -8.94
N GLY A 234 11.90 -32.17 -8.69
CA GLY A 234 11.72 -33.61 -8.46
C GLY A 234 11.87 -34.49 -9.71
N LYS A 235 11.80 -33.94 -10.94
CA LYS A 235 11.99 -34.71 -12.18
C LYS A 235 13.42 -34.74 -12.72
N LYS A 236 14.34 -33.93 -12.17
CA LYS A 236 15.76 -33.94 -12.61
C LYS A 236 16.65 -34.90 -11.82
N GLU A 237 16.20 -35.40 -10.67
CA GLU A 237 16.93 -36.46 -9.93
C GLU A 237 16.55 -37.88 -10.37
N GLU A 238 15.37 -38.06 -10.97
CA GLU A 238 14.93 -39.37 -11.49
C GLU A 238 15.64 -39.73 -12.81
N GLY A 239 15.98 -38.76 -13.66
CA GLY A 239 16.77 -38.98 -14.88
C GLY A 239 18.28 -39.17 -14.68
N ARG A 240 18.78 -39.12 -13.43
CA ARG A 240 20.21 -39.32 -13.10
C ARG A 240 20.49 -40.66 -12.41
N ARG A 241 19.44 -41.42 -12.04
CA ARG A 241 19.60 -42.79 -11.49
C ARG A 241 19.57 -43.90 -12.53
N ASP A 242 19.25 -43.58 -13.80
CA ASP A 242 19.27 -44.56 -14.90
C ASP A 242 20.60 -44.56 -15.70
N LYS A 243 21.69 -44.05 -15.10
CA LYS A 243 23.04 -44.04 -15.71
C LYS A 243 24.13 -44.51 -14.75
N ILE A 244 23.85 -45.57 -13.99
CA ILE A 244 24.87 -46.36 -13.30
C ILE A 244 24.70 -47.81 -13.73
#